data_AF-I3CA83-F1
#
_entry.id   AF-I3CA83-F1
#
_cell.length_a   1.000
_cell.length_b   1.000
_cell.length_c   1.000
_cell.angle_alpha   90.00
_cell.angle_beta   90.00
_cell.angle_gamma   90.00
#
_symmetry.space_group_name_H-M   'P 1'
#
loop_
_entity.id
_entity.type
_entity.pdbx_description
1 polymer ?
#
loop_
_entity_poly.entity_id
_entity_poly.type
_entity_poly.pdbx_seq_one_letter_code
_entity_poly.pdbx_strand_id
1 'polypeptide(L)'
;MNSEEIGKQMIYELENDLELYLTHCKNNYVKYVKVAQVIFKDIYDKMNLFDYSKSNPADINYKAKELQKVNELETEIDVLQEAIYSEIYTPWTYERLAIIYIKQKEFEKAYKVCMKWFELDYWKLPNTSDGSLRILKRINNLEKKLNIFNKLRKYKGYYLI
;
A
#
# COMPACT_ATOMS: atom_id res chain seq x y z
N MET A 1 28.06 -0.68 0.37
CA MET A 1 27.16 -0.36 1.47
C MET A 1 26.87 -1.62 2.25
N ASN A 2 27.20 -1.65 3.53
CA ASN A 2 26.91 -2.76 4.44
C ASN A 2 25.43 -2.70 4.90
N SER A 3 24.97 -3.69 5.68
CA SER A 3 23.56 -3.77 6.10
C SER A 3 23.15 -2.64 7.07
N GLU A 4 24.08 -2.14 7.89
CA GLU A 4 23.83 -1.05 8.84
C GLU A 4 23.63 0.29 8.11
N GLU A 5 24.50 0.58 7.13
CA GLU A 5 24.40 1.77 6.28
C GLU A 5 23.10 1.78 5.48
N ILE A 6 22.69 0.63 4.93
CA ILE A 6 21.40 0.49 4.24
C ILE A 6 20.25 0.75 5.20
N GLY A 7 20.32 0.24 6.43
CA GLY A 7 19.29 0.47 7.44
C GLY A 7 19.12 1.94 7.79
N LYS A 8 20.24 2.65 8.01
CA LYS A 8 20.26 4.10 8.24
C LYS A 8 19.66 4.87 7.05
N GLN A 9 20.01 4.49 5.82
CA GLN A 9 19.45 5.09 4.62
C GLN A 9 17.94 4.87 4.52
N MET A 10 17.46 3.66 4.78
CA MET A 10 16.04 3.33 4.73
C MET A 10 15.21 4.17 5.71
N ILE A 11 15.66 4.30 6.96
CA ILE A 11 14.97 5.12 7.97
C ILE A 11 14.96 6.59 7.55
N TYR A 12 16.11 7.11 7.11
CA TYR A 12 16.19 8.50 6.64
C TYR A 12 15.21 8.78 5.49
N GLU A 13 15.13 7.91 4.50
CA GLU A 13 14.21 8.06 3.37
C GLU A 13 12.75 7.94 3.79
N LEU A 14 12.41 7.01 4.69
CA LEU A 14 11.07 6.86 5.24
C LEU A 14 10.55 8.14 5.92
N GLU A 15 11.42 8.82 6.65
CA GLU A 15 11.08 10.04 7.40
C GLU A 15 11.02 11.29 6.51
N ASN A 16 11.76 11.31 5.40
CA ASN A 16 11.99 12.53 4.62
C ASN A 16 11.38 12.51 3.21
N ASP A 17 11.40 11.36 2.53
CA ASP A 17 10.96 11.22 1.16
C ASP A 17 10.43 9.80 0.88
N LEU A 18 9.11 9.65 1.06
CA LEU A 18 8.38 8.42 0.80
C LEU A 18 8.57 7.90 -0.63
N GLU A 19 8.62 8.78 -1.64
CA GLU A 19 8.75 8.36 -3.03
C GLU A 19 10.15 7.83 -3.31
N LEU A 20 11.17 8.49 -2.75
CA LEU A 20 12.56 8.03 -2.81
C LEU A 20 12.71 6.67 -2.12
N TYR A 21 12.18 6.51 -0.90
CA TYR A 21 12.20 5.25 -0.17
C TYR A 21 11.63 4.09 -0.99
N LEU A 22 10.42 4.27 -1.52
CA LEU A 22 9.74 3.23 -2.29
C LEU A 22 10.48 2.95 -3.61
N THR A 23 11.05 3.97 -4.24
CA THR A 23 11.86 3.82 -5.45
C THR A 23 13.13 3.00 -5.17
N HIS A 24 13.81 3.26 -4.06
CA HIS A 24 14.98 2.49 -3.66
C HIS A 24 14.65 1.07 -3.23
N CYS A 25 13.54 0.86 -2.52
CA CYS A 25 13.01 -0.48 -2.23
C CYS A 25 12.82 -1.29 -3.51
N LYS A 26 12.21 -0.69 -4.55
CA LYS A 26 12.00 -1.32 -5.85
C LYS A 26 13.31 -1.61 -6.56
N ASN A 27 14.20 -0.62 -6.65
CA ASN A 27 15.42 -0.72 -7.45
C ASN A 27 16.52 -1.56 -6.78
N ASN A 28 16.51 -1.69 -5.45
CA ASN A 28 17.51 -2.40 -4.66
C ASN A 28 16.91 -3.55 -3.85
N TYR A 29 15.83 -4.16 -4.37
CA TYR A 29 14.97 -5.11 -3.67
C TYR A 29 15.72 -6.13 -2.79
N VAL A 30 16.64 -6.91 -3.36
CA VAL A 30 17.34 -7.98 -2.64
C VAL A 30 18.09 -7.47 -1.40
N LYS A 31 18.70 -6.28 -1.49
CA LYS A 31 19.44 -5.67 -0.37
C LYS A 31 18.48 -5.10 0.66
N TYR A 32 17.45 -4.39 0.20
CA TYR A 32 16.48 -3.72 1.06
C TYR A 32 15.62 -4.74 1.81
N VAL A 33 15.21 -5.85 1.18
CA VAL A 33 14.37 -6.87 1.84
C VAL A 33 15.10 -7.51 3.03
N LYS A 34 16.41 -7.81 2.89
CA LYS A 34 17.19 -8.42 3.97
C LYS A 34 17.26 -7.52 5.20
N VAL A 35 17.45 -6.23 4.97
CA VAL A 35 17.52 -5.22 6.05
C VAL A 35 16.12 -4.93 6.61
N ALA A 36 15.11 -4.82 5.75
CA ALA A 36 13.71 -4.65 6.12
C ALA A 36 13.20 -5.76 7.04
N GLN A 37 13.59 -7.01 6.80
CA GLN A 37 13.19 -8.14 7.64
C GLN A 37 13.67 -8.01 9.09
N VAL A 38 14.76 -7.27 9.32
CA VAL A 38 15.28 -6.97 10.65
C VAL A 38 14.59 -5.74 11.23
N ILE A 39 14.55 -4.64 10.48
CA ILE A 39 14.02 -3.34 10.96
C ILE A 39 12.49 -3.38 11.16
N PHE A 40 11.78 -4.06 10.26
CA PHE A 40 10.32 -4.15 10.22
C PHE A 40 9.83 -5.54 10.60
N LYS A 41 10.55 -6.22 11.50
CA LYS A 41 10.23 -7.58 11.94
C LYS A 41 8.75 -7.73 12.35
N ASP A 42 8.25 -6.80 13.16
CA ASP A 42 6.86 -6.84 13.64
C ASP A 42 5.82 -6.73 12.50
N ILE A 43 6.15 -6.00 11.42
CA ILE A 43 5.27 -5.85 10.26
C ILE A 43 5.27 -7.17 9.44
N TYR A 44 6.43 -7.82 9.30
CA TYR A 44 6.51 -9.15 8.71
C TYR A 44 5.76 -10.20 9.54
N ASP A 45 5.85 -10.14 10.87
CA ASP A 45 5.12 -11.04 11.76
C ASP A 45 3.60 -10.84 11.63
N LYS A 46 3.11 -9.58 11.56
CA LYS A 46 1.70 -9.28 11.27
C LYS A 46 1.25 -9.84 9.93
N MET A 47 2.08 -9.72 8.89
CA MET A 47 1.80 -10.26 7.56
C MET A 47 1.66 -11.79 7.59
N ASN A 48 2.58 -12.48 8.26
CA ASN A 48 2.53 -13.94 8.42
C ASN A 48 1.28 -14.36 9.22
N LEU A 49 0.94 -13.65 10.30
CA LEU A 49 -0.27 -13.92 11.08
C LEU A 49 -1.55 -13.73 10.25
N PHE A 50 -1.58 -12.74 9.36
CA PHE A 50 -2.69 -12.56 8.42
C PHE A 50 -2.86 -13.81 7.55
N ASP A 51 -1.76 -14.33 6.98
CA ASP A 51 -1.79 -15.52 6.12
C ASP A 51 -2.30 -16.78 6.85
N TYR A 52 -2.06 -16.89 8.16
CA TYR A 52 -2.56 -18.00 8.97
C TYR A 52 -4.02 -17.84 9.42
N SER A 53 -4.48 -16.60 9.63
CA SER A 53 -5.75 -16.34 10.34
C SER A 53 -6.90 -15.86 9.44
N LYS A 54 -6.60 -15.37 8.24
CA LYS A 54 -7.57 -14.75 7.34
C LYS A 54 -7.54 -15.40 5.96
N SER A 55 -8.50 -15.01 5.11
CA SER A 55 -8.53 -15.46 3.71
C SER A 55 -7.23 -15.08 3.01
N ASN A 56 -6.64 -16.04 2.30
CA ASN A 56 -5.42 -15.83 1.54
C ASN A 56 -5.62 -14.66 0.56
N PRO A 57 -4.74 -13.64 0.56
CA PRO A 57 -4.83 -12.53 -0.38
C PRO A 57 -4.92 -12.97 -1.85
N ALA A 58 -4.32 -14.10 -2.22
CA ALA A 58 -4.44 -14.67 -3.55
C ALA A 58 -5.89 -15.06 -3.90
N ASP A 59 -6.66 -15.59 -2.96
CA ASP A 59 -8.04 -16.01 -3.16
C ASP A 59 -8.96 -14.80 -3.36
N ILE A 60 -8.74 -13.74 -2.58
CA ILE A 60 -9.46 -12.46 -2.73
C ILE A 60 -9.18 -11.87 -4.11
N ASN A 61 -7.92 -11.89 -4.54
CA ASN A 61 -7.53 -11.36 -5.84
C ASN A 61 -8.11 -12.18 -7.00
N TYR A 62 -8.15 -13.51 -6.85
CA TYR A 62 -8.79 -14.40 -7.81
C TYR A 62 -10.30 -14.12 -7.89
N LYS A 63 -11.00 -14.10 -6.75
CA LYS A 63 -12.44 -13.82 -6.66
C LYS A 63 -12.80 -12.49 -7.29
N ALA A 64 -12.07 -11.42 -6.97
CA ALA A 64 -12.31 -10.09 -7.57
C ALA A 64 -12.13 -10.09 -9.10
N LYS A 65 -11.15 -10.84 -9.63
CA LYS A 65 -10.96 -11.00 -11.08
C LYS A 65 -12.10 -11.79 -11.74
N GLU A 66 -12.59 -12.84 -11.10
CA GLU A 66 -13.69 -13.63 -11.65
C GLU A 66 -14.99 -12.81 -11.68
N LEU A 67 -15.31 -12.08 -10.61
CA LEU A 67 -16.48 -11.18 -10.56
C LEU A 67 -16.46 -10.11 -11.65
N GLN A 68 -15.27 -9.56 -11.96
CA GLN A 68 -15.12 -8.65 -13.08
C GLN A 68 -15.46 -9.29 -14.43
N LYS A 69 -15.11 -10.56 -14.66
CA LYS A 69 -15.39 -11.27 -15.93
C LYS A 69 -16.89 -11.48 -16.15
N VAL A 70 -17.64 -11.68 -15.06
CA VAL A 70 -19.10 -11.87 -15.10
C VAL A 70 -19.88 -10.56 -14.92
N ASN A 71 -19.19 -9.40 -14.95
CA ASN A 71 -19.76 -8.06 -14.82
C ASN A 71 -20.52 -7.81 -13.50
N GLU A 72 -20.13 -8.50 -12.43
CA GLU A 72 -20.68 -8.32 -11.08
C GLU A 72 -19.89 -7.26 -10.30
N LEU A 73 -20.05 -6.01 -10.72
CA LEU A 73 -19.28 -4.88 -10.17
C LEU A 73 -19.57 -4.60 -8.69
N GLU A 74 -20.82 -4.72 -8.27
CA GLU A 74 -21.22 -4.46 -6.87
C GLU A 74 -20.63 -5.51 -5.94
N THR A 75 -20.79 -6.79 -6.28
CA THR A 75 -20.17 -7.92 -5.57
C THR A 75 -18.64 -7.78 -5.51
N GLU A 76 -18.01 -7.31 -6.59
CA GLU A 76 -16.57 -7.05 -6.60
C GLU A 76 -16.17 -5.94 -5.61
N ILE A 77 -16.93 -4.84 -5.56
CA ILE A 77 -16.69 -3.74 -4.61
C ILE A 77 -16.80 -4.26 -3.18
N ASP A 78 -17.83 -5.03 -2.85
CA ASP A 78 -18.07 -5.54 -1.50
C ASP A 78 -16.92 -6.44 -1.03
N VAL A 79 -16.47 -7.37 -1.89
CA VAL A 79 -15.32 -8.25 -1.59
C VAL A 79 -14.04 -7.45 -1.36
N LEU A 80 -13.77 -6.42 -2.17
CA LEU A 80 -12.58 -5.59 -2.02
C LEU A 80 -12.67 -4.72 -0.75
N GLN A 81 -13.85 -4.19 -0.42
CA GLN A 81 -14.08 -3.41 0.79
C GLN A 81 -13.90 -4.26 2.05
N GLU A 82 -14.44 -5.48 2.08
CA GLU A 82 -14.30 -6.42 3.20
C GLU A 82 -12.82 -6.77 3.44
N ALA A 83 -12.07 -7.03 2.36
CA ALA A 83 -10.64 -7.29 2.43
C ALA A 83 -9.86 -6.09 3.01
N ILE A 84 -10.18 -4.87 2.57
CA ILE A 84 -9.57 -3.64 3.09
C ILE A 84 -9.99 -3.35 4.53
N TYR A 85 -11.23 -3.63 4.90
CA TYR A 85 -11.70 -3.54 6.29
C TYR A 85 -10.93 -4.50 7.20
N SER A 86 -10.63 -5.69 6.68
CA SER A 86 -9.81 -6.69 7.35
C SER A 86 -8.30 -6.38 7.33
N GLU A 87 -7.88 -5.20 6.87
CA GLU A 87 -6.49 -4.75 6.80
C GLU A 87 -5.59 -5.66 5.94
N ILE A 88 -6.10 -6.11 4.79
CA ILE A 88 -5.29 -6.86 3.83
C ILE A 88 -3.99 -6.14 3.51
N TYR A 89 -2.88 -6.88 3.50
CA TYR A 89 -1.53 -6.33 3.34
C TYR A 89 -1.07 -6.19 1.88
N THR A 90 -1.96 -6.43 0.91
CA THR A 90 -1.59 -6.38 -0.51
C THR A 90 -2.06 -5.07 -1.17
N PRO A 91 -1.15 -4.31 -1.82
CA PRO A 91 -1.50 -3.02 -2.42
C PRO A 91 -2.48 -3.16 -3.59
N TRP A 92 -2.52 -4.33 -4.25
CA TRP A 92 -3.37 -4.56 -5.41
C TRP A 92 -4.86 -4.37 -5.11
N THR A 93 -5.32 -4.79 -3.93
CA THR A 93 -6.73 -4.66 -3.51
C THR A 93 -7.16 -3.20 -3.43
N TYR A 94 -6.33 -2.36 -2.81
CA TYR A 94 -6.55 -0.90 -2.72
C TYR A 94 -6.51 -0.25 -4.09
N GLU A 95 -5.50 -0.59 -4.91
CA GLU A 95 -5.36 -0.08 -6.26
C GLU A 95 -6.60 -0.40 -7.12
N ARG A 96 -7.09 -1.64 -7.04
CA ARG A 96 -8.23 -2.11 -7.82
C ARG A 96 -9.52 -1.40 -7.42
N LEU A 97 -9.81 -1.32 -6.12
CA LEU A 97 -11.01 -0.62 -5.65
C LEU A 97 -10.95 0.87 -6.00
N ALA A 98 -9.78 1.50 -5.89
CA ALA A 98 -9.61 2.89 -6.31
C ALA A 98 -9.87 3.08 -7.82
N ILE A 99 -9.44 2.15 -8.67
CA ILE A 99 -9.73 2.19 -10.12
C ILE A 99 -11.24 2.09 -10.39
N ILE A 100 -11.96 1.22 -9.67
CA ILE A 100 -13.42 1.10 -9.79
C ILE A 100 -14.09 2.43 -9.46
N TYR A 101 -13.77 3.02 -8.31
CA TYR A 101 -14.33 4.32 -7.91
C TYR A 101 -13.98 5.45 -8.88
N ILE A 102 -12.76 5.47 -9.44
CA ILE A 102 -12.39 6.44 -10.48
C ILE A 102 -13.28 6.30 -11.72
N LYS A 103 -13.56 5.07 -12.17
CA LYS A 103 -14.46 4.83 -13.32
C LYS A 103 -15.88 5.28 -13.05
N GLN A 104 -16.36 5.14 -11.81
CA GLN A 104 -17.65 5.64 -11.35
C GLN A 104 -17.65 7.15 -11.05
N LYS A 105 -16.53 7.85 -11.26
CA LYS A 105 -16.31 9.28 -10.94
C LYS A 105 -16.42 9.61 -9.46
N GLU A 106 -16.33 8.62 -8.58
CA GLU A 106 -16.33 8.77 -7.12
C GLU A 106 -14.90 9.06 -6.61
N PHE A 107 -14.34 10.21 -7.03
CA PHE A 107 -12.93 10.54 -6.79
C PHE A 107 -12.55 10.62 -5.30
N GLU A 108 -13.47 11.07 -4.45
CA GLU A 108 -13.25 11.11 -2.99
C GLU A 108 -13.13 9.70 -2.39
N LYS A 109 -13.97 8.75 -2.84
CA LYS A 109 -13.88 7.36 -2.36
C LYS A 109 -12.58 6.72 -2.84
N ALA A 110 -12.20 6.94 -4.10
CA ALA A 110 -10.92 6.49 -4.63
C ALA A 110 -9.73 7.04 -3.83
N TYR A 111 -9.77 8.33 -3.46
CA TYR A 111 -8.74 8.97 -2.65
C TYR A 111 -8.65 8.33 -1.26
N LYS A 112 -9.78 8.16 -0.57
CA LYS A 112 -9.86 7.51 0.75
C LYS A 112 -9.29 6.09 0.73
N VAL A 113 -9.62 5.29 -0.27
CA VAL A 113 -9.07 3.94 -0.44
C VAL A 113 -7.56 3.97 -0.59
N CYS A 114 -7.03 4.83 -1.47
CA CYS A 114 -5.58 4.94 -1.64
C CYS A 114 -4.88 5.41 -0.35
N MET A 115 -5.46 6.36 0.38
CA MET A 115 -4.90 6.84 1.65
C MET A 115 -4.87 5.75 2.71
N LYS A 116 -5.91 4.91 2.79
CA LYS A 116 -6.00 3.80 3.75
C LYS A 116 -4.84 2.80 3.62
N TRP A 117 -4.29 2.61 2.41
CA TRP A 117 -3.06 1.82 2.23
C TRP A 117 -1.88 2.37 3.03
N PHE A 118 -1.74 3.70 3.07
CA PHE A 118 -0.64 4.38 3.77
C PHE A 118 -0.92 4.62 5.27
N GLU A 119 -2.14 4.34 5.74
CA GLU A 119 -2.47 4.29 7.17
C GLU A 119 -2.00 2.99 7.83
N LEU A 120 -1.79 1.93 7.05
CA LEU A 120 -1.21 0.67 7.51
C LEU A 120 0.32 0.72 7.43
N ASP A 121 1.01 -0.22 8.07
CA ASP A 121 2.48 -0.25 8.02
C ASP A 121 3.04 -1.07 6.84
N TYR A 122 2.21 -1.84 6.14
CA TYR A 122 2.67 -2.79 5.10
C TYR A 122 3.36 -2.13 3.90
N TRP A 123 3.04 -0.86 3.61
CA TRP A 123 3.69 -0.11 2.53
C TRP A 123 5.18 0.11 2.76
N LYS A 124 5.65 0.01 4.03
CA LYS A 124 7.05 0.09 4.39
C LYS A 124 7.82 -1.14 3.89
N LEU A 125 7.16 -2.26 3.59
CA LEU A 125 7.86 -3.47 3.19
C LEU A 125 8.29 -3.43 1.71
N PRO A 126 9.54 -3.76 1.35
CA PRO A 126 10.02 -3.65 -0.04
C PRO A 126 9.24 -4.52 -1.05
N ASN A 127 8.66 -5.64 -0.62
CA ASN A 127 7.82 -6.51 -1.47
C ASN A 127 6.51 -5.85 -1.91
N THR A 128 6.10 -4.74 -1.28
CA THR A 128 4.91 -3.98 -1.69
C THR A 128 5.25 -2.72 -2.49
N SER A 129 6.54 -2.37 -2.60
CA SER A 129 7.03 -1.09 -3.13
C SER A 129 6.44 -0.70 -4.50
N ASP A 130 6.40 -1.62 -5.46
CA ASP A 130 5.87 -1.34 -6.79
C ASP A 130 4.38 -0.99 -6.78
N GLY A 131 3.59 -1.70 -5.97
CA GLY A 131 2.18 -1.38 -5.75
C GLY A 131 2.00 -0.07 -4.98
N SER A 132 2.80 0.15 -3.94
CA SER A 132 2.81 1.40 -3.17
C SER A 132 3.13 2.61 -4.04
N LEU A 133 4.10 2.52 -4.96
CA LEU A 133 4.41 3.59 -5.93
C LEU A 133 3.22 3.91 -6.84
N ARG A 134 2.50 2.88 -7.33
CA ARG A 134 1.30 3.10 -8.14
C ARG A 134 0.18 3.77 -7.35
N ILE A 135 -0.04 3.36 -6.10
CA ILE A 135 -1.02 4.00 -5.21
C ILE A 135 -0.62 5.45 -4.93
N LEU A 136 0.65 5.72 -4.61
CA LEU A 136 1.16 7.08 -4.37
C LEU A 136 0.96 7.98 -5.60
N LYS A 137 1.31 7.50 -6.78
CA LYS A 137 1.06 8.23 -8.05
C LYS A 137 -0.42 8.55 -8.24
N ARG A 138 -1.30 7.62 -7.88
CA ARG A 138 -2.75 7.80 -7.97
C ARG A 138 -3.28 8.81 -6.96
N ILE A 139 -2.74 8.82 -5.74
CA ILE A 139 -3.02 9.84 -4.74
C ILE A 139 -2.67 11.23 -5.29
N ASN A 140 -1.44 11.40 -5.80
CA ASN A 140 -0.99 12.68 -6.36
C ASN A 140 -1.90 13.18 -7.50
N ASN A 141 -2.41 12.27 -8.33
CA ASN A 141 -3.36 12.63 -9.39
C ASN A 141 -4.75 13.00 -8.87
N LEU A 142 -5.24 12.28 -7.84
CA LEU A 142 -6.54 12.56 -7.21
C LEU A 142 -6.51 13.87 -6.41
N GLU A 143 -5.41 14.17 -5.71
CA GLU A 143 -5.22 15.44 -4.99
C GLU A 143 -5.33 16.64 -5.94
N LYS A 144 -4.67 16.59 -7.10
CA LYS A 144 -4.81 17.61 -8.15
C LYS A 144 -6.25 17.76 -8.63
N LYS A 145 -6.95 16.63 -8.81
CA LYS A 145 -8.33 16.61 -9.33
C LYS A 145 -9.35 17.13 -8.33
N LEU A 146 -9.15 16.84 -7.05
CA LEU A 146 -10.00 17.27 -5.95
C LEU A 146 -9.63 18.66 -5.41
N ASN A 147 -8.57 19.28 -5.95
CA ASN A 147 -7.99 20.52 -5.42
C ASN A 147 -7.63 20.43 -3.93
N ILE A 148 -7.17 19.26 -3.50
CA ILE A 148 -6.70 18.98 -2.14
C ILE A 148 -5.19 19.12 -2.14
N PHE A 149 -4.65 20.18 -1.54
CA PHE A 149 -3.21 20.32 -1.39
C PHE A 149 -2.73 19.60 -0.11
N ASN A 150 -2.17 18.40 -0.31
CA ASN A 150 -1.22 17.67 0.55
C ASN A 150 -1.64 17.34 2.00
N LYS A 151 -2.25 16.16 2.21
CA LYS A 151 -2.23 15.48 3.52
C LYS A 151 -0.99 14.59 3.70
N LEU A 152 -0.48 13.95 2.64
CA LEU A 152 0.67 13.05 2.77
C LEU A 152 2.00 13.77 3.09
N ARG A 153 2.22 15.00 2.59
CA ARG A 153 3.42 15.78 2.96
C ARG A 153 3.44 16.24 4.42
N LYS A 154 2.34 16.08 5.16
CA LYS A 154 2.27 16.31 6.62
C LYS A 154 2.62 15.08 7.46
N TYR A 155 2.93 13.93 6.86
CA TYR A 155 3.57 12.82 7.59
C TYR A 155 5.01 13.14 8.05
N LYS A 156 5.51 14.36 7.83
CA LYS A 156 6.73 14.97 8.41
C LYS A 156 6.74 15.08 9.96
N GLY A 157 6.01 14.26 10.70
CA GLY A 157 5.91 14.45 12.15
C GLY A 157 5.06 13.45 12.91
N TYR A 158 5.16 12.15 12.64
CA TYR A 158 4.81 11.17 13.68
C TYR A 158 6.07 10.73 14.42
N TYR A 159 6.12 11.22 15.66
CA TYR A 159 6.95 10.75 16.76
C TYR A 159 6.91 9.22 16.83
N LEU A 160 8.08 8.60 16.80
CA LEU A 160 8.31 7.37 17.54
C LEU A 160 8.35 7.77 19.02
N ILE A 161 7.29 7.43 19.76
CA ILE A 161 7.38 7.19 21.20
C ILE A 161 7.87 5.76 21.37
#